data_AF-A0A832ZIY6-F1
#
_entry.id   AF-A0A832ZIY6-F1
#
_cell.length_a   1.000
_cell.length_b   1.000
_cell.length_c   1.000
_cell.angle_alpha   90.00
_cell.angle_beta   90.00
_cell.angle_gamma   90.00
#
_symmetry.space_group_name_H-M   'P 1'
#
loop_
_entity.id
_entity.type
_entity.pdbx_description
1 polymer ?
#
loop_
_entity_poly.entity_id
_entity_poly.type
_entity_poly.pdbx_seq_one_letter_code
_entity_poly.pdbx_strand_id
1 'polypeptide(L)'
;MKVCIYTNGGGEGVLATDAAESLGLELPETPRYLKERLKQILPSFASVHNPIDTTAQAAEDQYLQGLKVLLEDRYFDAVLAILLPQLPLYSKNFPKKFVEIYNKQKPIVFVIYGGFFAKEVAEELENIVPVFESPIQATRSLKLLKTILSE
;
A
#
# COMPACT_ATOMS: atom_id res chain seq x y z
N MET A 1 -12.68 5.40 9.48
CA MET A 1 -12.05 4.78 8.29
C MET A 1 -10.67 4.32 8.70
N LYS A 2 -10.54 3.01 8.85
CA LYS A 2 -9.34 2.27 9.21
C LYS A 2 -8.48 2.09 7.97
N VAL A 3 -7.29 2.66 7.97
CA VAL A 3 -6.35 2.60 6.86
C VAL A 3 -5.21 1.66 7.23
N CYS A 4 -4.86 0.78 6.30
CA CYS A 4 -3.60 0.04 6.34
C CYS A 4 -2.57 0.79 5.50
N ILE A 5 -1.42 1.12 6.09
CA ILE A 5 -0.25 1.54 5.32
C ILE A 5 0.55 0.28 4.99
N TYR A 6 0.84 0.07 3.71
CA TYR A 6 1.62 -1.08 3.22
C TYR A 6 2.79 -0.56 2.39
N THR A 7 4.02 -0.73 2.87
CA THR A 7 5.21 -0.10 2.30
C THR A 7 6.36 -1.08 2.05
N ASN A 8 7.23 -0.76 1.08
CA ASN A 8 8.57 -1.34 0.98
C ASN A 8 9.69 -0.31 1.28
N GLY A 9 9.32 0.89 1.70
CA GLY A 9 10.21 1.97 2.14
C GLY A 9 9.77 2.54 3.49
N GLY A 10 10.51 2.21 4.55
CA GLY A 10 10.13 2.59 5.92
C GLY A 10 10.01 4.11 6.15
N GLY A 11 10.87 4.92 5.54
CA GLY A 11 10.81 6.39 5.66
C GLY A 11 9.50 6.98 5.13
N GLU A 12 9.02 6.46 4.00
CA GLU A 12 7.72 6.84 3.44
C GLU A 12 6.55 6.33 4.29
N GLY A 13 6.72 5.18 4.94
CA GLY A 13 5.76 4.68 5.93
C GLY A 13 5.58 5.64 7.10
N VAL A 14 6.67 6.24 7.59
CA VAL A 14 6.61 7.27 8.65
C VAL A 14 5.88 8.51 8.16
N LEU A 15 6.23 9.03 6.98
CA LEU A 15 5.56 10.22 6.40
C LEU A 15 4.06 9.98 6.16
N ALA A 16 3.68 8.78 5.71
CA ALA A 16 2.29 8.38 5.55
C ALA A 16 1.56 8.30 6.90
N THR A 17 2.24 7.79 7.94
CA THR A 17 1.69 7.70 9.30
C THR A 17 1.40 9.09 9.85
N ASP A 18 2.39 9.98 9.83
CA ASP A 18 2.25 11.37 10.30
C ASP A 18 1.13 12.11 9.54
N ALA A 19 1.07 11.93 8.23
CA ALA A 19 0.01 12.52 7.40
C ALA A 19 -1.37 11.97 7.77
N ALA A 20 -1.50 10.67 7.97
CA ALA A 20 -2.78 10.02 8.32
C ALA A 20 -3.28 10.46 9.69
N GLU A 21 -2.39 10.51 10.69
CA GLU A 21 -2.70 10.99 12.03
C GLU A 21 -3.15 12.46 12.00
N SER A 22 -2.42 13.34 11.30
CA SER A 22 -2.76 14.76 11.21
C SER A 22 -4.12 15.03 10.54
N LEU A 23 -4.61 14.10 9.71
CA LEU A 23 -5.91 14.18 9.03
C LEU A 23 -7.04 13.41 9.73
N GLY A 24 -6.76 12.78 10.88
CA GLY A 24 -7.71 12.00 11.67
C GLY A 24 -8.20 10.73 10.94
N LEU A 25 -7.31 10.09 10.18
CA LEU A 25 -7.50 8.72 9.72
C LEU A 25 -7.08 7.74 10.82
N GLU A 26 -7.75 6.60 10.90
CA GLU A 26 -7.47 5.61 11.94
C GLU A 26 -6.42 4.62 11.41
N LEU A 27 -5.33 4.43 12.14
CA LEU A 27 -4.31 3.42 11.86
C LEU A 27 -4.34 2.33 12.93
N PRO A 28 -5.38 1.47 12.97
CA PRO A 28 -5.45 0.44 13.98
C PRO A 28 -4.36 -0.61 13.77
N GLU A 29 -3.94 -1.22 14.86
CA GLU A 29 -2.99 -2.33 14.86
C GLU A 29 -3.49 -3.51 14.01
N THR A 30 -2.58 -4.18 13.29
CA THR A 30 -2.92 -5.35 12.48
C THR A 30 -3.38 -6.50 13.39
N PRO A 31 -4.57 -7.09 13.14
CA PRO A 31 -5.10 -8.13 14.00
C PRO A 31 -4.28 -9.41 13.87
N ARG A 32 -4.28 -10.22 14.94
CA ARG A 32 -3.44 -11.44 15.03
C ARG A 32 -3.59 -12.37 13.82
N TYR A 33 -4.82 -12.64 13.39
CA TYR A 33 -5.07 -13.55 12.28
C TYR A 33 -4.46 -13.02 10.95
N LEU A 34 -4.45 -11.70 10.76
CA LEU A 34 -3.91 -11.07 9.56
C LEU A 34 -2.38 -11.04 9.63
N LYS A 35 -1.80 -10.79 10.81
CA LYS A 35 -0.36 -10.95 11.06
C LYS A 35 0.12 -12.36 10.73
N GLU A 36 -0.62 -13.39 11.15
CA GLU A 36 -0.29 -14.79 10.88
C GLU A 36 -0.30 -15.11 9.38
N ARG A 37 -1.30 -14.63 8.63
CA ARG A 37 -1.35 -14.76 7.16
C ARG A 37 -0.19 -14.03 6.48
N LEU A 38 0.10 -12.80 6.88
CA LEU A 38 1.16 -12.00 6.28
C LEU A 38 2.55 -12.59 6.54
N LYS A 39 2.81 -13.13 7.74
CA LYS A 39 4.09 -13.79 8.10
C LYS A 39 4.38 -15.05 7.27
N GLN A 40 3.37 -15.68 6.67
CA GLN A 40 3.57 -16.82 5.78
C GLN A 40 4.01 -16.40 4.36
N ILE A 41 3.83 -15.13 4.01
CA ILE A 41 4.05 -14.58 2.67
C ILE A 41 5.28 -13.69 2.66
N LEU A 42 5.35 -12.77 3.62
CA LEU A 42 6.37 -11.75 3.71
C LEU A 42 7.66 -12.32 4.31
N PRO A 43 8.82 -11.73 3.98
CA PRO A 43 10.08 -12.11 4.58
C PRO A 43 10.06 -11.99 6.11
N SER A 44 10.90 -12.77 6.80
CA SER A 44 10.97 -12.78 8.27
C SER A 44 11.37 -11.45 8.90
N PHE A 45 12.01 -10.56 8.14
CA PHE A 45 12.41 -9.22 8.56
C PHE A 45 11.31 -8.17 8.37
N ALA A 46 10.20 -8.50 7.71
CA ALA A 46 9.10 -7.55 7.51
C ALA A 46 8.38 -7.24 8.82
N SER A 47 7.98 -5.97 9.00
CA SER A 47 7.02 -5.60 10.04
C SER A 47 5.62 -5.93 9.54
N VAL A 48 4.86 -6.68 10.33
CA VAL A 48 3.43 -6.95 10.09
C VAL A 48 2.50 -6.15 11.01
N HIS A 49 3.04 -5.14 11.70
CA HIS A 49 2.23 -4.13 12.39
C HIS A 49 1.65 -3.14 11.36
N ASN A 50 0.83 -2.18 11.76
CA ASN A 50 0.39 -1.11 10.86
C ASN A 50 1.18 0.17 11.23
N PRO A 51 2.08 0.69 10.37
CA PRO A 51 2.36 0.28 8.99
C PRO A 51 3.01 -1.09 8.81
N ILE A 52 2.58 -1.80 7.76
CA ILE A 52 3.20 -3.05 7.32
C ILE A 52 4.37 -2.68 6.41
N ASP A 53 5.58 -3.04 6.81
CA ASP A 53 6.81 -2.73 6.08
C ASP A 53 7.46 -4.02 5.60
N THR A 54 7.39 -4.25 4.29
CA THR A 54 7.99 -5.39 3.59
C THR A 54 9.50 -5.24 3.43
N THR A 55 10.03 -4.04 3.68
CA THR A 55 11.40 -3.57 3.42
C THR A 55 11.76 -3.58 1.92
N ALA A 56 12.85 -2.92 1.57
CA ALA A 56 13.30 -2.81 0.18
C ALA A 56 13.69 -4.16 -0.47
N GLN A 57 13.85 -5.23 0.33
CA GLN A 57 14.32 -6.54 -0.13
C GLN A 57 13.19 -7.51 -0.49
N ALA A 58 11.93 -7.17 -0.25
CA ALA A 58 10.81 -8.02 -0.63
C ALA A 58 10.72 -8.15 -2.16
N ALA A 59 10.57 -9.39 -2.64
CA ALA A 59 10.36 -9.65 -4.06
C ALA A 59 8.97 -9.16 -4.50
N GLU A 60 8.82 -8.81 -5.79
CA GLU A 60 7.55 -8.38 -6.38
C GLU A 60 6.37 -9.29 -6.03
N ASP A 61 6.56 -10.62 -6.15
CA ASP A 61 5.48 -11.57 -5.87
C ASP A 61 5.09 -11.58 -4.37
N GLN A 62 6.05 -11.39 -3.45
CA GLN A 62 5.73 -11.28 -2.02
C GLN A 62 4.98 -9.98 -1.73
N TYR A 63 5.39 -8.87 -2.34
CA TYR A 63 4.69 -7.59 -2.21
C TYR A 63 3.25 -7.70 -2.70
N LEU A 64 3.03 -8.28 -3.88
CA LEU A 64 1.71 -8.47 -4.47
C LEU A 64 0.84 -9.43 -3.64
N GLN A 65 1.37 -10.56 -3.18
CA GLN A 65 0.60 -11.51 -2.36
C GLN A 65 0.21 -10.91 -1.00
N GLY A 66 1.11 -10.15 -0.36
CA GLY A 66 0.79 -9.41 0.87
C GLY A 66 -0.31 -8.37 0.62
N LEU A 67 -0.21 -7.63 -0.49
CA LEU A 67 -1.23 -6.64 -0.87
C LEU A 67 -2.58 -7.31 -1.16
N LYS A 68 -2.59 -8.44 -1.86
CA LYS A 68 -3.80 -9.23 -2.14
C LYS A 68 -4.52 -9.60 -0.84
N VAL A 69 -3.78 -10.10 0.15
CA VAL A 69 -4.33 -10.45 1.47
C VAL A 69 -5.03 -9.25 2.12
N LEU A 70 -4.45 -8.05 2.02
CA LEU A 70 -5.04 -6.81 2.56
C LEU A 70 -6.27 -6.35 1.78
N LEU A 71 -6.27 -6.54 0.45
CA LEU A 71 -7.40 -6.18 -0.42
C LEU A 71 -8.62 -7.10 -0.24
N GLU A 72 -8.40 -8.36 0.16
CA GLU A 72 -9.44 -9.34 0.43
C GLU A 72 -10.00 -9.26 1.87
N ASP A 73 -9.19 -8.80 2.82
CA ASP A 73 -9.57 -8.75 4.23
C ASP A 73 -10.51 -7.57 4.55
N ARG A 74 -11.46 -7.72 5.48
CA ARG A 74 -12.44 -6.67 5.83
C ARG A 74 -12.07 -5.81 7.04
N TYR A 75 -10.95 -6.06 7.70
CA TYR A 75 -10.55 -5.33 8.90
C TYR A 75 -10.18 -3.87 8.59
N PHE A 76 -9.44 -3.64 7.51
CA PHE A 76 -9.13 -2.31 7.03
C PHE A 76 -10.16 -1.85 5.99
N ASP A 77 -10.53 -0.59 6.02
CA ASP A 77 -11.48 0.00 5.08
C ASP A 77 -10.78 0.38 3.77
N ALA A 78 -9.51 0.80 3.84
CA ALA A 78 -8.70 1.18 2.69
C ALA A 78 -7.22 0.82 2.87
N VAL A 79 -6.48 0.76 1.75
CA VAL A 79 -5.03 0.54 1.73
C VAL A 79 -4.32 1.75 1.13
N LEU A 80 -3.33 2.28 1.83
CA LEU A 80 -2.33 3.21 1.27
C LEU A 80 -1.08 2.38 0.98
N ALA A 81 -0.87 2.05 -0.28
CA ALA A 81 0.25 1.24 -0.74
C ALA A 81 1.40 2.15 -1.17
N ILE A 82 2.59 1.96 -0.61
CA ILE A 82 3.80 2.69 -0.96
C ILE A 82 4.75 1.72 -1.63
N LEU A 83 5.00 1.96 -2.90
CA LEU A 83 5.87 1.14 -3.72
C LEU A 83 7.03 2.00 -4.24
N LEU A 84 8.23 1.72 -3.75
CA LEU A 84 9.50 2.20 -4.27
C LEU A 84 10.16 1.05 -5.05
N PRO A 85 9.84 0.86 -6.34
CA PRO A 85 10.21 -0.35 -7.06
C PRO A 85 11.72 -0.35 -7.37
N GLN A 86 12.43 -1.39 -6.93
CA GLN A 86 13.89 -1.53 -7.14
C GLN A 86 14.21 -2.67 -8.09
N LEU A 87 15.07 -2.40 -9.08
CA LEU A 87 15.62 -3.45 -9.94
C LEU A 87 16.68 -4.27 -9.18
N PRO A 88 16.77 -5.60 -9.41
CA PRO A 88 15.96 -6.41 -10.33
C PRO A 88 14.71 -7.04 -9.68
N LEU A 89 14.35 -6.66 -8.45
CA LEU A 89 13.27 -7.31 -7.68
C LEU A 89 11.87 -7.06 -8.24
N TYR A 90 11.69 -5.92 -8.93
CA TYR A 90 10.44 -5.52 -9.56
C TYR A 90 10.59 -5.46 -11.07
N SER A 91 9.48 -5.68 -11.76
CA SER A 91 9.38 -5.67 -13.21
C SER A 91 8.37 -4.62 -13.68
N LYS A 92 8.51 -4.18 -14.93
CA LYS A 92 7.50 -3.32 -15.58
C LYS A 92 6.12 -3.97 -15.70
N ASN A 93 6.02 -5.29 -15.49
CA ASN A 93 4.74 -6.00 -15.51
C ASN A 93 4.00 -5.92 -14.17
N PHE A 94 4.54 -5.23 -13.15
CA PHE A 94 3.86 -5.02 -11.87
C PHE A 94 2.40 -4.57 -12.03
N PRO A 95 2.05 -3.57 -12.86
CA PRO A 95 0.66 -3.12 -13.02
C PRO A 95 -0.27 -4.24 -13.55
N LYS A 96 0.21 -5.04 -14.50
CA LYS A 96 -0.55 -6.18 -15.04
C LYS A 96 -0.82 -7.23 -13.97
N LYS A 97 0.20 -7.60 -13.20
CA LYS A 97 0.06 -8.55 -12.08
C LYS A 97 -0.83 -7.98 -10.97
N PHE A 98 -0.75 -6.68 -10.71
CA PHE A 98 -1.61 -6.01 -9.75
C PHE A 98 -3.11 -6.13 -10.13
N VAL A 99 -3.45 -5.95 -11.42
CA VAL A 99 -4.84 -6.11 -11.89
C VAL A 99 -5.40 -7.50 -11.57
N GLU A 100 -4.58 -8.55 -11.64
CA GLU A 100 -5.01 -9.93 -11.33
C GLU A 100 -5.43 -10.13 -9.87
N ILE A 101 -4.90 -9.30 -8.95
CA ILE A 101 -5.21 -9.37 -7.51
C ILE A 101 -6.13 -8.24 -7.03
N TYR A 102 -6.44 -7.27 -7.91
CA TYR A 102 -7.12 -6.05 -7.51
C TYR A 102 -8.60 -6.28 -7.20
N ASN A 103 -8.98 -6.10 -5.93
CA ASN A 103 -10.37 -6.10 -5.50
C ASN A 103 -10.96 -4.69 -5.57
N LYS A 104 -11.77 -4.41 -6.60
CA LYS A 104 -12.45 -3.11 -6.81
C LYS A 104 -13.39 -2.67 -5.68
N GLN A 105 -13.75 -3.56 -4.75
CA GLN A 105 -14.57 -3.21 -3.58
C GLN A 105 -13.75 -2.62 -2.43
N LYS A 106 -12.42 -2.74 -2.48
CA LYS A 106 -11.51 -2.17 -1.47
C LYS A 106 -10.82 -0.94 -2.04
N PRO A 107 -11.06 0.27 -1.50
CA PRO A 107 -10.29 1.44 -1.85
C PRO A 107 -8.79 1.24 -1.63
N ILE A 108 -8.01 1.56 -2.65
CA ILE A 108 -6.56 1.58 -2.60
C ILE A 108 -6.04 2.84 -3.31
N VAL A 109 -5.01 3.45 -2.72
CA VAL A 109 -4.21 4.49 -3.35
C VAL A 109 -2.76 4.08 -3.31
N PHE A 110 -2.00 4.46 -4.34
CA PHE A 110 -0.58 4.20 -4.40
C PHE A 110 0.24 5.48 -4.18
N VAL A 111 1.39 5.32 -3.53
CA VAL A 111 2.49 6.28 -3.56
C VAL A 111 3.64 5.62 -4.33
N ILE A 112 3.97 6.18 -5.48
CA ILE A 112 5.07 5.71 -6.34
C ILE A 112 5.80 6.94 -6.84
N TYR A 113 7.09 7.02 -6.54
CA TYR A 113 7.96 8.06 -7.06
C TYR A 113 9.39 7.53 -7.17
N GLY A 114 10.24 8.24 -7.92
CA GLY A 114 11.65 7.92 -8.04
C GLY A 114 12.18 8.12 -9.46
N GLY A 115 13.17 7.29 -9.82
CA GLY A 115 13.80 7.31 -11.14
C GLY A 115 12.88 6.81 -12.26
N PHE A 116 13.45 6.70 -13.47
CA PHE A 116 12.73 6.31 -14.69
C PHE A 116 11.84 5.07 -14.51
N PHE A 117 12.35 4.02 -13.86
CA PHE A 117 11.60 2.78 -13.67
C PHE A 117 10.37 2.95 -12.76
N ALA A 118 10.46 3.75 -11.70
CA ALA A 118 9.32 4.03 -10.83
C ALA A 118 8.24 4.83 -11.57
N LYS A 119 8.66 5.78 -12.42
CA LYS A 119 7.74 6.56 -13.26
C LYS A 119 7.00 5.68 -14.27
N GLU A 120 7.70 4.77 -14.96
CA GLU A 120 7.09 3.84 -15.90
C GLU A 120 6.01 2.97 -15.22
N VAL A 121 6.30 2.44 -14.02
CA VAL A 121 5.31 1.68 -13.24
C VAL A 121 4.15 2.55 -12.78
N ALA A 122 4.42 3.78 -12.33
CA ALA A 122 3.39 4.72 -11.88
C ALA A 122 2.42 5.08 -13.02
N GLU A 123 2.94 5.47 -14.19
CA GLU A 123 2.15 5.86 -15.37
C GLU A 123 1.20 4.74 -15.82
N GLU A 124 1.67 3.49 -15.84
CA GLU A 124 0.80 2.35 -16.15
C GLU A 124 -0.26 2.12 -15.07
N LEU A 125 0.10 2.25 -13.79
CA LEU A 125 -0.79 1.99 -12.67
C LEU A 125 -1.86 3.08 -12.47
N GLU A 126 -1.56 4.33 -12.85
CA GLU A 126 -2.49 5.47 -12.83
C GLU A 126 -3.75 5.25 -13.68
N ASN A 127 -3.64 4.43 -14.72
CA ASN A 127 -4.80 4.06 -15.55
C ASN A 127 -5.77 3.10 -14.84
N ILE A 128 -5.40 2.57 -13.67
CA ILE A 128 -6.13 1.52 -12.96
C ILE A 128 -6.63 2.04 -11.60
N VAL A 129 -5.77 2.72 -10.85
CA VAL A 129 -6.02 3.24 -9.49
C VAL A 129 -5.34 4.58 -9.27
N PRO A 130 -5.77 5.40 -8.29
CA PRO A 130 -5.07 6.64 -7.97
C PRO A 130 -3.64 6.38 -7.52
N VAL A 131 -2.68 7.03 -8.17
CA VAL A 131 -1.27 7.04 -7.79
C VAL A 131 -0.87 8.48 -7.49
N PHE A 132 0.00 8.64 -6.49
CA PHE A 132 0.50 9.93 -6.04
C PHE A 132 2.03 9.86 -5.87
N GLU A 133 2.70 11.00 -5.97
CA GLU A 133 4.14 11.09 -5.73
C GLU A 133 4.48 11.41 -4.26
N SER A 134 3.47 11.56 -3.40
CA SER A 134 3.65 11.93 -1.99
C SER A 134 2.66 11.23 -1.06
N PRO A 135 3.11 10.72 0.10
CA PRO A 135 2.24 10.21 1.15
C PRO A 135 1.15 11.19 1.60
N ILE A 136 1.47 12.49 1.64
CA ILE A 136 0.52 13.52 2.06
C ILE A 136 -0.64 13.64 1.06
N GLN A 137 -0.35 13.59 -0.24
CA GLN A 137 -1.36 13.63 -1.29
C GLN A 137 -2.27 12.40 -1.25
N ALA A 138 -1.67 11.20 -1.15
CA ALA A 138 -2.40 9.94 -1.03
C ALA A 138 -3.33 9.94 0.20
N THR A 139 -2.82 10.42 1.34
CA THR A 139 -3.60 10.50 2.58
C THR A 139 -4.75 11.50 2.48
N ARG A 140 -4.54 12.68 1.86
CA ARG A 140 -5.61 13.66 1.59
C ARG A 140 -6.71 13.08 0.71
N SER A 141 -6.33 12.29 -0.31
CA SER A 141 -7.30 11.59 -1.16
C SER A 141 -8.16 10.62 -0.35
N LEU A 142 -7.55 9.80 0.52
CA LEU A 142 -8.28 8.91 1.42
C LEU A 142 -9.19 9.67 2.41
N LYS A 143 -8.74 10.81 2.94
CA LYS A 143 -9.57 11.66 3.79
C LYS A 143 -10.81 12.18 3.05
N LEU A 144 -10.65 12.63 1.81
CA LEU A 144 -11.78 13.07 0.98
C LEU A 144 -12.76 11.92 0.74
N LEU A 145 -12.25 10.74 0.40
CA LEU A 145 -13.09 9.53 0.23
C LEU A 145 -13.88 9.20 1.50
N LYS A 146 -13.24 9.27 2.68
CA LYS A 146 -13.93 9.09 3.98
C LYS A 146 -15.10 10.06 4.13
N THR A 147 -14.90 11.33 3.79
CA THR A 147 -15.95 12.36 3.88
C THR A 147 -17.13 11.99 2.96
N ILE A 148 -16.86 11.66 1.69
CA ILE A 148 -17.88 11.32 0.71
C ILE A 148 -18.67 10.06 1.12
N LEU A 149 -18.02 9.06 1.71
CA LEU A 149 -18.68 7.82 2.15
C LEU A 149 -19.44 7.96 3.48
N SER A 150 -19.27 9.07 4.20
CA SER A 150 -19.94 9.33 5.48
C SER A 150 -21.19 10.21 5.32
N GLU A 151 -21.44 10.72 4.12
CA GLU A 151 -22.65 11.44 3.69
C GLU A 151 -23.65 10.49 3.04
#